data_AF-A0A353R189-F1
#
_entry.id   AF-A0A353R189-F1
#
_cell.length_a   1.000
_cell.length_b   1.000
_cell.length_c   1.000
_cell.angle_alpha   90.00
_cell.angle_beta   90.00
_cell.angle_gamma   90.00
#
_symmetry.space_group_name_H-M   'P 1'
#
loop_
_entity.id
_entity.type
_entity.pdbx_description
1 polymer ?
#
loop_
_entity_poly.entity_id
_entity_poly.type
_entity_poly.pdbx_seq_one_letter_code
_entity_poly.pdbx_strand_id
1 'polypeptide(L)'
;YRAYSPQTGRWLSRDPIAEAGGVNLYAYANNAPSMLTGPLGLEPTGPDGQPSFIDCFANCIRTYDPLGDLGKASLTAAGGTFPKSAVGLPRGLAGASSMTTVPSAVAHGLGGGASGTFGGVARGFGRVFSPIWITYGAYLFGLEAYCAAACADDKCAY
;
A
#
# COMPACT_ATOMS: atom_id res chain seq x y z
N TYR A 1 27.33 -8.37 -12.99
CA TYR A 1 28.41 -7.76 -12.19
C TYR A 1 28.48 -6.27 -12.49
N ARG A 2 28.50 -5.39 -11.46
CA ARG A 2 28.59 -3.92 -11.60
C ARG A 2 29.96 -3.43 -11.11
N ALA A 3 30.49 -2.38 -11.72
CA ALA A 3 31.71 -1.71 -11.26
C ALA A 3 31.35 -0.61 -10.25
N TYR A 4 31.95 -0.64 -9.07
CA TYR A 4 31.77 0.33 -7.99
C TYR A 4 32.88 1.38 -8.02
N SER A 5 32.53 2.66 -7.85
CA SER A 5 33.50 3.74 -7.65
C SER A 5 33.51 4.18 -6.18
N PRO A 6 34.57 3.87 -5.42
CA PRO A 6 34.67 4.24 -4.01
C PRO A 6 34.85 5.75 -3.79
N GLN A 7 35.39 6.48 -4.76
CA GLN A 7 35.59 7.94 -4.66
C GLN A 7 34.27 8.71 -4.67
N THR A 8 33.25 8.18 -5.33
CA THR A 8 31.95 8.83 -5.50
C THR A 8 30.83 8.16 -4.74
N GLY A 9 31.08 7.00 -4.09
CA GLY A 9 30.07 6.23 -3.36
C GLY A 9 28.89 5.82 -4.22
N ARG A 10 29.12 5.51 -5.50
CA ARG A 10 28.06 5.24 -6.50
C ARG A 10 28.45 4.11 -7.44
N TRP A 11 27.45 3.44 -8.00
CA TRP A 11 27.63 2.48 -9.08
C TRP A 11 27.87 3.19 -10.42
N LEU A 12 28.83 2.69 -11.20
CA LEU A 12 29.19 3.28 -12.51
C LEU A 12 28.25 2.85 -13.65
N SER A 13 27.39 1.85 -13.43
CA SER A 13 26.40 1.35 -14.39
C SER A 13 24.98 1.48 -13.84
N ARG A 14 23.99 1.66 -14.75
CA ARG A 14 22.55 1.74 -14.43
C ARG A 14 22.07 0.43 -13.79
N ASP A 15 21.17 0.54 -12.82
CA ASP A 15 20.59 -0.62 -12.12
C ASP A 15 19.75 -1.53 -13.06
N PRO A 16 19.99 -2.85 -13.12
CA PRO A 16 19.17 -3.78 -13.89
C PRO A 16 17.73 -3.89 -13.41
N ILE A 17 17.43 -3.60 -12.13
CA ILE A 17 16.07 -3.65 -11.58
C ILE A 17 15.27 -2.37 -11.82
N ALA A 18 15.89 -1.39 -12.50
CA ALA A 18 15.30 -0.10 -12.85
C ALA A 18 14.60 0.57 -11.65
N GLU A 19 13.43 1.14 -11.86
CA GLU A 19 12.67 1.90 -10.87
C GLU A 19 12.12 1.04 -9.73
N ALA A 20 12.18 -0.30 -9.84
CA ALA A 20 11.79 -1.21 -8.76
C ALA A 20 12.72 -1.09 -7.54
N GLY A 21 13.95 -0.60 -7.72
CA GLY A 21 14.91 -0.31 -6.66
C GLY A 21 14.84 1.12 -6.10
N GLY A 22 13.89 1.93 -6.57
CA GLY A 22 13.72 3.33 -6.20
C GLY A 22 14.07 4.31 -7.31
N VAL A 23 13.75 5.59 -7.09
CA VAL A 23 13.87 6.66 -8.10
C VAL A 23 15.34 6.94 -8.49
N ASN A 24 16.28 6.60 -7.63
CA ASN A 24 17.70 6.83 -7.88
C ASN A 24 18.41 5.56 -8.37
N LEU A 25 18.46 5.42 -9.69
CA LEU A 25 19.06 4.29 -10.42
C LEU A 25 20.59 4.15 -10.27
N TYR A 26 21.22 5.06 -9.50
CA TYR A 26 22.66 5.10 -9.23
C TYR A 26 22.98 5.08 -7.73
N ALA A 27 21.97 4.97 -6.85
CA ALA A 27 22.18 4.95 -5.41
C ALA A 27 22.95 3.69 -4.98
N TYR A 28 24.03 3.89 -4.21
CA TYR A 28 24.68 2.82 -3.48
C TYR A 28 24.06 2.77 -2.08
N ALA A 29 23.56 1.62 -1.66
CA ALA A 29 23.11 1.38 -0.28
C ALA A 29 22.09 2.43 0.24
N ASN A 30 21.22 2.98 -0.62
CA ASN A 30 20.31 4.09 -0.28
C ASN A 30 21.00 5.27 0.47
N ASN A 31 22.26 5.56 0.15
CA ASN A 31 23.12 6.53 0.84
C ASN A 31 23.39 6.23 2.33
N ALA A 32 23.18 4.99 2.77
CA ALA A 32 23.51 4.49 4.11
C ALA A 32 24.55 3.34 4.05
N PRO A 33 25.77 3.59 3.53
CA PRO A 33 26.79 2.56 3.30
C PRO A 33 27.34 1.94 4.59
N SER A 34 27.09 2.55 5.75
CA SER A 34 27.45 2.03 7.06
C SER A 34 26.47 0.97 7.58
N MET A 35 25.25 0.89 7.01
CA MET A 35 24.21 -0.04 7.44
C MET A 35 23.87 -1.11 6.40
N LEU A 36 24.15 -0.84 5.11
CA LEU A 36 23.71 -1.70 4.02
C LEU A 36 24.92 -2.04 3.14
N THR A 37 25.30 -3.31 3.12
CA THR A 37 26.32 -3.86 2.22
C THR A 37 25.68 -4.93 1.35
N GLY A 38 25.27 -4.58 0.13
CA GLY A 38 24.80 -5.56 -0.85
C GLY A 38 25.98 -6.10 -1.67
N PRO A 39 26.50 -7.32 -1.43
CA PRO A 39 27.67 -7.85 -2.15
C PRO A 39 27.42 -8.06 -3.66
N LEU A 40 26.15 -8.12 -4.08
CA LEU A 40 25.77 -8.31 -5.49
C LEU A 40 25.00 -7.11 -6.08
N GLY A 41 24.73 -6.07 -5.27
CA GLY A 41 24.00 -4.88 -5.71
C GLY A 41 22.58 -5.15 -6.22
N LEU A 42 21.95 -6.23 -5.76
CA LEU A 42 20.62 -6.68 -6.18
C LEU A 42 19.59 -6.73 -5.04
N GLU A 43 20.02 -6.67 -3.78
CA GLU A 43 19.17 -6.56 -2.59
C GLU A 43 20.05 -6.18 -1.39
N PRO A 44 19.54 -5.41 -0.41
CA PRO A 44 20.23 -5.12 0.83
C PRO A 44 20.17 -6.32 1.79
N THR A 45 20.99 -7.34 1.55
CA THR A 45 21.22 -8.38 2.57
C THR A 45 22.10 -7.81 3.68
N GLY A 46 21.76 -8.10 4.95
CA GLY A 46 22.65 -7.79 6.07
C GLY A 46 24.02 -8.47 5.95
N PRO A 47 25.01 -8.10 6.79
CA PRO A 47 26.36 -8.68 6.76
C PRO A 47 26.40 -10.21 6.92
N ASP A 48 25.31 -10.83 7.39
CA ASP A 48 25.20 -12.27 7.66
C ASP A 48 24.33 -13.04 6.64
N GLY A 49 23.91 -12.41 5.53
CA GLY A 49 23.05 -13.06 4.53
C GLY A 49 21.60 -13.26 4.98
N GLN A 50 21.19 -12.66 6.10
CA GLN A 50 19.81 -12.64 6.58
C GLN A 50 19.02 -11.49 5.92
N PRO A 51 17.72 -11.71 5.60
CA PRO A 51 16.84 -10.66 5.08
C PRO A 51 16.74 -9.51 6.09
N SER A 52 16.73 -8.26 5.60
CA SER A 52 16.51 -7.13 6.49
C SER A 52 15.10 -7.18 7.07
N PHE A 53 14.85 -6.51 8.21
CA PHE A 53 13.51 -6.40 8.78
C PHE A 53 12.46 -5.97 7.75
N ILE A 54 12.82 -5.06 6.85
CA ILE A 54 11.93 -4.55 5.79
C ILE A 54 11.63 -5.61 4.74
N ASP A 55 12.62 -6.42 4.36
CA ASP A 55 12.42 -7.51 3.39
C ASP A 55 11.54 -8.62 3.98
N CYS A 56 11.81 -9.01 5.23
CA CYS A 56 10.98 -9.93 6.00
C CYS A 56 9.53 -9.43 6.09
N PHE A 57 9.35 -8.16 6.47
CA PHE A 57 8.04 -7.54 6.62
C PHE A 57 7.27 -7.49 5.30
N ALA A 58 7.94 -7.11 4.22
CA ALA A 58 7.35 -7.05 2.89
C ALA A 58 6.94 -8.44 2.37
N ASN A 59 7.79 -9.46 2.55
CA ASN A 59 7.50 -10.84 2.15
C ASN A 59 6.35 -11.43 2.96
N CYS A 60 6.30 -11.17 4.26
CA CYS A 60 5.21 -11.60 5.13
C CYS A 60 3.86 -11.02 4.65
N ILE A 61 3.79 -9.70 4.43
CA ILE A 61 2.55 -9.08 3.93
C ILE A 61 2.14 -9.66 2.57
N ARG A 62 3.08 -9.79 1.61
CA ARG A 62 2.77 -10.34 0.28
C ARG A 62 2.26 -11.78 0.33
N THR A 63 2.72 -12.57 1.29
CA THR A 63 2.34 -13.98 1.43
C THR A 63 0.94 -14.13 2.01
N TYR A 64 0.59 -13.30 2.99
CA TYR A 64 -0.67 -13.42 3.71
C TYR A 64 -1.79 -12.54 3.16
N ASP A 65 -1.48 -11.49 2.40
CA ASP A 65 -2.50 -10.62 1.82
C ASP A 65 -3.30 -11.32 0.71
N PRO A 66 -4.61 -11.54 0.89
CA PRO A 66 -5.43 -12.24 -0.09
C PRO A 66 -5.77 -11.38 -1.32
N LEU A 67 -5.53 -10.06 -1.28
CA LEU A 67 -5.77 -9.17 -2.42
C LEU A 67 -4.46 -8.62 -2.99
N GLY A 68 -4.24 -8.83 -4.29
CA GLY A 68 -3.22 -8.09 -5.04
C GLY A 68 -3.59 -6.61 -5.21
N ASP A 69 -2.68 -5.81 -5.77
CA ASP A 69 -2.85 -4.35 -5.91
C ASP A 69 -4.15 -3.95 -6.63
N LEU A 70 -4.51 -4.68 -7.69
CA LEU A 70 -5.74 -4.46 -8.45
C LEU A 70 -6.99 -4.83 -7.62
N GLY A 71 -6.88 -5.85 -6.78
CA GLY A 71 -7.92 -6.25 -5.83
C GLY A 71 -8.18 -5.14 -4.80
N LYS A 72 -7.13 -4.57 -4.22
CA LYS A 72 -7.23 -3.43 -3.30
C LYS A 72 -7.86 -2.21 -3.94
N ALA A 73 -7.43 -1.88 -5.16
CA ALA A 73 -7.96 -0.75 -5.92
C ALA A 73 -9.45 -0.95 -6.25
N SER A 74 -9.84 -2.14 -6.71
CA SER A 74 -11.24 -2.46 -7.03
C SER A 74 -12.12 -2.45 -5.77
N LEU A 75 -11.66 -3.00 -4.65
CA LEU A 75 -12.38 -2.96 -3.38
C LEU A 75 -12.56 -1.52 -2.88
N THR A 76 -11.53 -0.69 -3.03
CA THR A 76 -11.59 0.73 -2.68
C THR A 76 -12.54 1.49 -3.60
N ALA A 77 -12.54 1.22 -4.90
CA ALA A 77 -13.50 1.81 -5.84
C ALA A 77 -14.95 1.38 -5.51
N ALA A 78 -15.11 0.14 -5.05
CA ALA A 78 -16.43 -0.43 -4.77
C ALA A 78 -17.03 0.01 -3.43
N GLY A 79 -16.20 0.17 -2.40
CA GLY A 79 -16.66 0.36 -1.02
C GLY A 79 -15.87 1.36 -0.19
N GLY A 80 -14.81 1.94 -0.75
CA GLY A 80 -13.90 2.85 -0.03
C GLY A 80 -14.67 3.93 0.71
N THR A 81 -14.46 4.03 2.02
CA THR A 81 -15.24 4.89 2.91
C THR A 81 -14.36 6.02 3.44
N PHE A 82 -14.83 7.26 3.32
CA PHE A 82 -14.05 8.44 3.66
C PHE A 82 -14.97 9.58 4.16
N PRO A 83 -14.43 10.56 4.89
CA PRO A 83 -15.23 11.67 5.37
C PRO A 83 -15.74 12.54 4.22
N LYS A 84 -17.02 12.92 4.26
CA LYS A 84 -17.67 13.79 3.26
C LYS A 84 -16.92 15.09 3.00
N SER A 85 -16.21 15.58 4.00
CA SER A 85 -15.40 16.79 3.91
C SER A 85 -14.23 16.71 2.95
N ALA A 86 -13.70 15.51 2.72
CA ALA A 86 -12.61 15.32 1.77
C ALA A 86 -13.04 15.62 0.32
N VAL A 87 -14.34 15.60 0.05
CA VAL A 87 -14.92 15.79 -1.30
C VAL A 87 -15.96 16.93 -1.36
N GLY A 88 -15.95 17.83 -0.38
CA GLY A 88 -16.85 18.99 -0.37
C GLY A 88 -18.34 18.65 -0.28
N LEU A 89 -18.70 17.44 0.13
CA LEU A 89 -20.10 17.04 0.28
C LEU A 89 -20.69 17.67 1.55
N PRO A 90 -21.94 18.15 1.51
CA PRO A 90 -22.59 18.73 2.67
C PRO A 90 -22.63 17.71 3.82
N ARG A 91 -22.06 18.10 4.97
CA ARG A 91 -22.23 17.41 6.25
C ARG A 91 -23.67 17.68 6.69
N GLY A 92 -24.58 16.77 6.37
CA GLY A 92 -26.00 17.07 6.29
C GLY A 92 -26.62 17.67 7.56
N LEU A 93 -27.44 18.70 7.36
CA LEU A 93 -28.54 19.07 8.24
C LEU A 93 -29.57 17.91 8.21
N ALA A 94 -30.16 17.55 9.36
CA ALA A 94 -31.17 16.49 9.53
C ALA A 94 -30.68 15.02 9.57
N GLY A 95 -29.50 14.73 10.14
CA GLY A 95 -29.14 13.36 10.55
C GLY A 95 -28.41 12.49 9.52
N ALA A 96 -27.81 13.10 8.48
CA ALA A 96 -26.96 12.37 7.54
C ALA A 96 -25.56 12.09 8.14
N SER A 97 -25.01 10.90 7.91
CA SER A 97 -23.67 10.49 8.37
C SER A 97 -22.56 11.44 7.92
N SER A 98 -21.48 11.56 8.69
CA SER A 98 -20.26 12.30 8.31
C SER A 98 -19.42 11.59 7.25
N MET A 99 -19.64 10.28 7.06
CA MET A 99 -18.92 9.42 6.11
C MET A 99 -19.71 9.20 4.83
N THR A 100 -19.00 9.02 3.72
CA THR A 100 -19.52 8.64 2.40
C THR A 100 -18.66 7.53 1.79
N THR A 101 -19.17 6.85 0.77
CA THR A 101 -18.43 5.84 0.00
C THR A 101 -18.05 6.36 -1.38
N VAL A 102 -17.03 5.75 -2.01
CA VAL A 102 -16.60 6.09 -3.39
C VAL A 102 -17.76 6.07 -4.37
N PRO A 103 -18.58 5.00 -4.47
CA PRO A 103 -19.73 5.01 -5.37
C PRO A 103 -20.75 6.11 -5.06
N SER A 104 -20.98 6.41 -3.77
CA SER A 104 -21.93 7.45 -3.37
C SER A 104 -21.45 8.84 -3.75
N ALA A 105 -20.16 9.11 -3.62
CA ALA A 105 -19.55 10.38 -4.01
C ALA A 105 -19.56 10.56 -5.54
N VAL A 106 -19.20 9.51 -6.29
CA VAL A 106 -19.26 9.51 -7.76
C VAL A 106 -20.70 9.74 -8.23
N ALA A 107 -21.67 9.03 -7.66
CA ALA A 107 -23.08 9.22 -7.96
C ALA A 107 -23.56 10.65 -7.70
N HIS A 108 -23.11 11.27 -6.61
CA HIS A 108 -23.43 12.67 -6.33
C HIS A 108 -22.83 13.61 -7.38
N GLY A 109 -21.57 13.39 -7.79
CA GLY A 109 -20.91 14.18 -8.83
C GLY A 109 -21.58 14.06 -10.20
N LEU A 110 -22.22 12.94 -10.49
CA LEU A 110 -22.94 12.68 -11.75
C LEU A 110 -24.41 13.13 -11.72
N GLY A 111 -24.81 14.00 -10.77
CA GLY A 111 -26.16 14.56 -10.69
C GLY A 111 -27.09 13.87 -9.69
N GLY A 112 -26.58 12.92 -8.90
CA GLY A 112 -27.36 12.21 -7.91
C GLY A 112 -28.46 11.34 -8.51
N GLY A 113 -29.45 10.96 -7.71
CA GLY A 113 -30.62 10.24 -8.20
C GLY A 113 -31.35 9.48 -7.13
N ALA A 114 -32.67 9.38 -7.26
CA ALA A 114 -33.57 8.68 -6.33
C ALA A 114 -33.36 7.15 -6.35
N SER A 115 -34.08 6.42 -5.48
CA SER A 115 -34.14 4.95 -5.54
C SER A 115 -34.57 4.49 -6.94
N GLY A 116 -33.87 3.51 -7.51
CA GLY A 116 -34.12 3.00 -8.86
C GLY A 116 -33.33 3.69 -9.99
N THR A 117 -32.64 4.80 -9.70
CA THR A 117 -31.69 5.43 -10.64
C THR A 117 -30.26 4.94 -10.40
N PHE A 118 -29.33 5.27 -11.31
CA PHE A 118 -27.89 5.01 -11.13
C PHE A 118 -27.38 5.48 -9.75
N GLY A 119 -27.79 6.68 -9.31
CA GLY A 119 -27.41 7.22 -8.00
C GLY A 119 -28.03 6.47 -6.81
N GLY A 120 -29.18 5.82 -6.98
CA GLY A 120 -29.75 4.89 -6.00
C GLY A 120 -28.97 3.57 -5.94
N VAL A 121 -28.63 3.01 -7.10
CA VAL A 121 -27.87 1.75 -7.22
C VAL A 121 -26.47 1.91 -6.63
N ALA A 122 -25.76 2.98 -6.98
CA ALA A 122 -24.41 3.25 -6.46
C ALA A 122 -24.38 3.38 -4.93
N ARG A 123 -25.39 4.04 -4.33
CA ARG A 123 -25.53 4.12 -2.86
C ARG A 123 -25.81 2.76 -2.24
N GLY A 124 -26.65 1.94 -2.88
CA GLY A 124 -26.91 0.56 -2.47
C GLY A 124 -25.64 -0.30 -2.51
N PHE A 125 -24.90 -0.23 -3.61
CA PHE A 125 -23.63 -0.93 -3.80
C PHE A 125 -22.59 -0.52 -2.75
N GLY A 126 -22.45 0.78 -2.50
CA GLY A 126 -21.57 1.29 -1.45
C GLY A 126 -21.91 0.78 -0.05
N ARG A 127 -23.20 0.57 0.27
CA ARG A 127 -23.61 0.00 1.58
C ARG A 127 -23.22 -1.46 1.75
N VAL A 128 -23.14 -2.22 0.66
CA VAL A 128 -22.73 -3.63 0.69
C VAL A 128 -21.22 -3.76 0.79
N PHE A 129 -20.48 -2.97 0.01
CA PHE A 129 -19.02 -3.09 -0.07
C PHE A 129 -18.26 -2.28 1.00
N SER A 130 -18.88 -1.26 1.61
CA SER A 130 -18.24 -0.47 2.67
C SER A 130 -17.85 -1.29 3.90
N PRO A 131 -18.71 -2.15 4.47
CA PRO A 131 -18.31 -3.04 5.57
C PRO A 131 -17.16 -3.97 5.18
N ILE A 132 -17.16 -4.47 3.94
CA ILE A 132 -16.09 -5.35 3.42
C ILE A 132 -14.76 -4.59 3.37
N TRP A 133 -14.77 -3.37 2.83
CA TRP A 133 -13.59 -2.53 2.76
C TRP A 133 -13.04 -2.17 4.16
N ILE A 134 -13.91 -1.81 5.11
CA ILE A 134 -13.51 -1.51 6.50
C ILE A 134 -12.91 -2.76 7.16
N THR A 135 -13.56 -3.92 6.98
CA THR A 135 -13.09 -5.18 7.56
C THR A 135 -11.74 -5.59 6.97
N TYR A 136 -11.56 -5.43 5.66
CA TYR A 136 -10.27 -5.67 5.02
C TYR A 136 -9.18 -4.72 5.52
N GLY A 137 -9.50 -3.44 5.71
CA GLY A 137 -8.56 -2.47 6.30
C GLY A 137 -8.14 -2.85 7.73
N ALA A 138 -9.09 -3.30 8.55
CA ALA A 138 -8.79 -3.80 9.90
C ALA A 138 -7.95 -5.08 9.88
N TYR A 139 -8.23 -5.99 8.94
CA TYR A 139 -7.43 -7.19 8.71
C TYR A 139 -5.99 -6.84 8.30
N LEU A 140 -5.80 -5.93 7.34
CA LEU A 140 -4.48 -5.47 6.92
C LEU A 140 -3.70 -4.84 8.07
N PHE A 141 -4.33 -4.01 8.90
CA PHE A 141 -3.68 -3.44 10.07
C PHE A 141 -3.21 -4.52 11.06
N GLY A 142 -4.05 -5.54 11.32
CA GLY A 142 -3.66 -6.69 12.14
C GLY A 142 -2.54 -7.50 11.51
N LEU A 143 -2.55 -7.67 10.19
CA LEU A 143 -1.52 -8.38 9.44
C LEU A 143 -0.18 -7.64 9.49
N GLU A 144 -0.19 -6.32 9.31
CA GLU A 144 1.01 -5.48 9.46
C GLU A 144 1.59 -5.61 10.87
N ALA A 145 0.75 -5.53 11.91
CA ALA A 145 1.21 -5.71 13.29
C ALA A 145 1.79 -7.11 13.55
N TYR A 146 1.15 -8.15 13.01
CA TYR A 146 1.63 -9.53 13.10
C TYR A 146 2.98 -9.70 12.40
N CYS A 147 3.11 -9.25 11.16
CA CYS A 147 4.34 -9.36 10.38
C CYS A 147 5.47 -8.55 11.02
N ALA A 148 5.19 -7.35 11.54
CA ALA A 148 6.18 -6.56 12.27
C ALA A 148 6.68 -7.29 13.53
N ALA A 149 5.78 -7.91 14.30
CA ALA A 149 6.16 -8.68 15.49
C ALA A 149 6.94 -9.96 15.15
N ALA A 150 6.51 -10.70 14.13
CA ALA A 150 7.18 -11.92 13.69
C ALA A 150 8.61 -11.64 13.22
N CYS A 151 8.80 -10.57 12.43
CA CYS A 151 10.12 -10.16 11.93
C CYS A 151 11.02 -9.55 13.00
N ALA A 152 10.45 -8.95 14.05
CA ALA A 152 11.21 -8.43 15.18
C ALA A 152 11.73 -9.54 16.12
N ASP A 153 11.04 -10.69 16.17
CA ASP A 153 11.42 -11.85 16.98
C ASP A 153 12.43 -12.78 16.28
N ASP A 154 12.98 -12.41 15.10
CA ASP A 154 13.81 -13.27 14.24
C ASP A 154 13.16 -14.63 13.88
N LYS A 155 11.83 -14.74 13.97
CA LYS A 155 11.08 -15.98 13.73
C LYS A 155 10.74 -16.24 12.26
N CYS A 156 11.41 -15.54 11.35
CA CYS A 156 10.96 -15.40 9.98
C CYS A 156 11.98 -16.00 9.00
N ALA A 157 11.71 -17.24 8.60
CA ALA A 157 12.35 -17.87 7.45
C ALA A 157 11.58 -17.49 6.16
N TYR A 158 11.55 -16.20 5.80
CA TYR A 158 10.94 -15.69 4.57
C TYR A 158 11.96 -15.01 3.67
#